data_AF-A0A353R2X9-F1
#
_entry.id   AF-A0A353R2X9-F1
#
_cell.length_a   1.000
_cell.length_b   1.000
_cell.length_c   1.000
_cell.angle_alpha   90.00
_cell.angle_beta   90.00
_cell.angle_gamma   90.00
#
_symmetry.space_group_name_H-M   'P 1'
#
loop_
_entity.id
_entity.type
_entity.pdbx_description
1 polymer ?
#
loop_
_entity_poly.entity_id
_entity_poly.type
_entity_poly.pdbx_seq_one_letter_code
_entity_poly.pdbx_strand_id
1 'polypeptide(L)'
;MRPDGRAGFAGPPRPVGELQVLTDVTWHDATGRRHAEQAIFDAQLAMIRAARRLIVADLFLFNPWRGAATGVFQARCQALTEALVAQRRRHPELRVVLITDPINTAYGAEWPDHFRQLQAAGVTLDRKSTVSHQPP
;
A
#
# COMPACT_ATOMS: atom_id res chain seq x y z
N MET A 1 -33.11 -9.64 -11.86
CA MET A 1 -31.79 -10.09 -12.35
C MET A 1 -30.73 -9.29 -11.59
N ARG A 2 -29.90 -9.91 -10.75
CA ARG A 2 -28.84 -9.24 -9.98
C ARG A 2 -27.55 -9.25 -10.80
N PRO A 3 -26.75 -8.17 -10.83
CA PRO A 3 -25.42 -8.22 -11.44
C PRO A 3 -24.50 -9.02 -10.52
N ASP A 4 -24.05 -10.16 -10.99
CA ASP A 4 -23.17 -11.10 -10.32
C ASP A 4 -21.72 -10.63 -10.41
N GLY A 5 -21.37 -9.64 -9.59
CA GLY A 5 -20.02 -9.08 -9.47
C GLY A 5 -18.96 -10.04 -8.94
N ARG A 6 -18.69 -11.14 -9.65
CA ARG A 6 -17.63 -12.11 -9.33
C ARG A 6 -16.75 -12.35 -10.55
N ALA A 7 -15.74 -11.51 -10.74
CA ALA A 7 -14.55 -11.92 -11.49
C ALA A 7 -13.68 -12.80 -10.57
N GLY A 8 -14.07 -14.05 -10.37
CA GLY A 8 -13.24 -15.05 -9.69
C GLY A 8 -12.43 -15.84 -10.70
N PHE A 9 -11.10 -15.85 -10.58
CA PHE A 9 -10.24 -16.73 -11.37
C PHE A 9 -9.76 -17.89 -10.49
N ALA A 10 -10.23 -19.10 -10.77
CA ALA A 10 -9.75 -20.32 -10.13
C ALA A 10 -8.66 -20.96 -11.01
N GLY A 11 -7.40 -20.59 -10.74
CA GLY A 11 -6.24 -21.22 -11.38
C GLY A 11 -5.93 -22.61 -10.81
N PRO A 12 -5.13 -23.44 -11.52
CA PRO A 12 -4.64 -24.69 -10.97
C PRO A 12 -3.72 -24.43 -9.76
N PRO A 13 -3.68 -25.33 -8.76
CA PRO A 13 -2.78 -25.19 -7.62
C PRO A 13 -1.32 -25.16 -8.10
N ARG A 14 -0.51 -24.31 -7.46
CA ARG A 14 0.93 -24.17 -7.73
C ARG A 14 1.69 -24.45 -6.43
N PRO A 15 2.76 -25.26 -6.44
CA PRO A 15 3.60 -25.45 -5.27
C PRO A 15 4.29 -24.14 -4.90
N VAL A 16 4.40 -23.87 -3.60
CA VAL A 16 5.19 -22.74 -3.07
C VAL A 16 6.62 -23.21 -2.91
N GLY A 17 7.57 -22.46 -3.50
CA GLY A 17 9.00 -22.78 -3.40
C GLY A 17 9.59 -22.33 -2.06
N GLU A 18 9.51 -21.04 -1.78
CA GLU A 18 9.99 -20.44 -0.54
C GLU A 18 8.84 -19.68 0.13
N LEU A 19 8.62 -19.94 1.42
CA LEU A 19 7.58 -19.31 2.23
C LEU A 19 8.25 -18.52 3.35
N GLN A 20 7.96 -17.22 3.40
CA GLN A 20 8.33 -16.36 4.51
C GLN A 20 7.05 -15.84 5.20
N VAL A 21 7.02 -15.95 6.52
CA VAL A 21 5.97 -15.33 7.34
C VAL A 21 6.53 -14.04 7.94
N LEU A 22 5.82 -12.93 7.72
CA LEU A 22 6.17 -11.62 8.25
C LEU A 22 5.16 -11.22 9.32
N THR A 23 5.64 -10.74 10.45
CA THR A 23 4.82 -10.38 11.60
C THR A 23 5.22 -9.02 12.15
N ASP A 24 4.22 -8.27 12.59
CA ASP A 24 4.40 -7.11 13.47
C ASP A 24 3.74 -7.46 14.81
N VAL A 25 4.50 -7.45 15.90
CA VAL A 25 4.05 -7.85 17.24
C VAL A 25 4.32 -6.72 18.21
N THR A 26 3.36 -6.38 19.06
CA THR A 26 3.52 -5.40 20.14
C THR A 26 2.96 -5.99 21.43
N TRP A 27 3.76 -5.99 22.50
CA TRP A 27 3.38 -6.54 23.79
C TRP A 27 3.98 -5.74 24.95
N HIS A 28 3.53 -6.00 26.17
CA HIS A 28 4.15 -5.48 27.38
C HIS A 28 4.80 -6.63 28.14
N ASP A 29 6.01 -6.43 28.68
CA ASP A 29 6.64 -7.42 29.55
C ASP A 29 6.11 -7.36 30.99
N ALA A 30 6.59 -8.25 31.86
CA ALA A 30 6.19 -8.33 33.27
C ALA A 30 6.47 -7.05 34.07
N THR A 31 7.34 -6.15 33.57
CA THR A 31 7.63 -4.85 34.19
C THR A 31 6.73 -3.73 33.66
N GLY A 32 5.82 -4.05 32.72
CA GLY A 32 4.96 -3.09 32.04
C GLY A 32 5.64 -2.38 30.87
N ARG A 33 6.90 -2.68 30.55
CA ARG A 33 7.61 -2.07 29.42
C ARG A 33 7.08 -2.61 28.10
N ARG A 34 6.79 -1.69 27.18
CA ARG A 34 6.30 -2.02 25.83
C ARG A 34 7.46 -2.47 24.94
N HIS A 35 7.23 -3.56 24.21
CA HIS A 35 8.08 -4.11 23.16
C HIS A 35 7.35 -4.05 21.82
N ALA A 36 8.10 -3.89 20.74
CA ALA A 36 7.56 -3.92 19.39
C ALA A 36 8.57 -4.53 18.43
N GLU A 37 8.12 -5.52 17.67
CA GLU A 37 8.81 -6.10 16.52
C GLU A 37 8.04 -5.70 15.27
N GLN A 38 8.72 -5.15 14.26
CA GLN A 38 8.10 -4.73 13.00
C GLN A 38 8.96 -5.17 11.83
N ALA A 39 8.39 -6.03 10.97
CA ALA A 39 9.08 -6.58 9.80
C ALA A 39 8.34 -6.28 8.50
N ILE A 40 7.02 -6.05 8.55
CA ILE A 40 6.18 -5.94 7.36
C ILE A 40 6.57 -4.71 6.54
N PHE A 41 6.73 -3.55 7.19
CA PHE A 41 7.05 -2.30 6.50
C PHE A 41 8.44 -2.34 5.83
N ASP A 42 9.42 -2.91 6.52
CA ASP A 42 10.78 -3.03 5.98
C ASP A 42 10.83 -3.99 4.80
N ALA A 43 10.09 -5.09 4.86
CA ALA A 43 9.93 -6.01 3.74
C ALA A 43 9.26 -5.35 2.53
N GLN A 44 8.21 -4.54 2.74
CA GLN A 44 7.59 -3.77 1.66
C GLN A 44 8.61 -2.85 0.97
N LEU A 45 9.40 -2.11 1.73
CA LEU A 45 10.44 -1.23 1.18
C LEU A 45 11.54 -2.02 0.47
N ALA A 46 11.94 -3.19 1.00
CA ALA A 46 12.91 -4.06 0.36
C ALA A 46 12.40 -4.59 -0.99
N MET A 47 11.14 -5.03 -1.06
CA MET A 47 10.51 -5.48 -2.30
C MET A 47 10.46 -4.35 -3.35
N ILE A 48 10.10 -3.13 -2.95
CA ILE A 48 10.12 -1.96 -3.84
C ILE A 48 11.54 -1.73 -4.38
N ARG A 49 12.55 -1.71 -3.52
CA ARG A 49 13.96 -1.50 -3.91
C ARG A 49 14.52 -2.60 -4.82
N ALA A 50 13.98 -3.82 -4.75
CA ALA A 50 14.41 -4.94 -5.58
C ALA A 50 13.72 -4.99 -6.96
N ALA A 51 12.56 -4.36 -7.12
CA ALA A 51 11.75 -4.46 -8.32
C ALA A 51 12.38 -3.72 -9.52
N ARG A 52 12.42 -4.37 -10.69
CA ARG A 52 13.02 -3.81 -11.93
C ARG A 52 12.05 -3.60 -13.08
N ARG A 53 10.92 -4.32 -13.10
CA ARG A 53 9.99 -4.35 -14.24
C ARG A 53 8.57 -3.93 -13.90
N LEU A 54 8.03 -4.43 -12.79
CA LEU A 54 6.67 -4.16 -12.36
C LEU A 54 6.58 -4.07 -10.84
N ILE A 55 5.86 -3.06 -10.36
CA ILE A 55 5.31 -2.98 -9.01
C ILE A 55 3.80 -2.81 -9.14
N VAL A 56 3.05 -3.68 -8.48
CA VAL A 56 1.62 -3.48 -8.20
C VAL A 56 1.49 -3.44 -6.70
N ALA A 57 1.19 -2.26 -6.15
CA ALA A 57 1.01 -2.05 -4.73
C ALA A 57 -0.48 -1.83 -4.46
N ASP A 58 -1.13 -2.79 -3.80
CA ASP A 58 -2.50 -2.62 -3.29
C ASP A 58 -2.43 -2.32 -1.79
N LEU A 59 -2.74 -1.08 -1.43
CA LEU A 59 -2.61 -0.58 -0.05
C LEU A 59 -3.92 0.03 0.41
N PHE A 60 -4.48 -0.57 1.47
CA PHE A 60 -5.67 -0.05 2.16
C PHE A 60 -5.42 1.35 2.75
N LEU A 61 -4.27 1.54 3.41
CA LEU A 61 -3.86 2.83 3.97
C LEU A 61 -2.56 3.32 3.34
N PHE A 62 -2.65 4.49 2.72
CA PHE A 62 -1.56 5.28 2.18
C PHE A 62 -1.88 6.76 2.43
N ASN A 63 -1.78 7.19 3.69
CA ASN A 63 -1.96 8.57 4.07
C ASN A 63 -1.16 8.90 5.35
N PRO A 64 -0.83 10.18 5.59
CA PRO A 64 -0.02 10.60 6.73
C PRO A 64 -0.79 10.77 8.04
N TRP A 65 -2.10 10.50 8.13
CA TRP A 65 -2.91 10.85 9.32
C TRP A 65 -3.64 9.66 9.95
N ARG A 66 -3.54 9.52 11.28
CA ARG A 66 -4.42 8.65 12.07
C ARG A 66 -4.44 9.06 13.55
N GLY A 67 -5.20 10.12 13.86
CA GLY A 67 -5.40 10.59 15.25
C GLY A 67 -4.07 10.82 15.99
N ALA A 68 -3.94 10.26 17.20
CA ALA A 68 -2.77 10.42 18.06
C ALA A 68 -1.45 9.85 17.48
N ALA A 69 -1.50 9.07 16.40
CA ALA A 69 -0.33 8.43 15.78
C ALA A 69 0.18 9.15 14.52
N THR A 70 -0.30 10.36 14.24
CA THR A 70 -0.05 11.11 12.98
C THR A 70 1.43 11.17 12.58
N GLY A 71 2.37 11.37 13.52
CA GLY A 71 3.80 11.41 13.19
C GLY A 71 4.36 10.12 12.57
N VAL A 72 3.94 8.95 13.06
CA VAL A 72 4.41 7.64 12.53
C VAL A 72 3.82 7.38 11.15
N PHE A 73 2.54 7.69 10.95
CA PHE A 73 1.88 7.51 9.64
C PHE A 73 2.44 8.47 8.59
N GLN A 74 2.78 9.70 8.98
CA GLN A 74 3.46 10.65 8.11
C GLN A 74 4.81 10.11 7.62
N ALA A 75 5.66 9.63 8.54
CA ALA A 75 6.96 9.06 8.19
C ALA A 75 6.84 7.85 7.26
N ARG A 76 5.87 6.95 7.52
CA ARG A 76 5.64 5.75 6.69
C ARG A 76 5.13 6.11 5.29
N CYS A 77 4.19 7.04 5.19
CA CYS A 77 3.66 7.51 3.91
C CYS A 77 4.76 8.17 3.07
N GLN A 78 5.59 9.01 3.70
CA GLN A 78 6.73 9.63 3.04
C GLN A 78 7.76 8.59 2.56
N ALA A 79 8.17 7.66 3.42
CA ALA A 79 9.16 6.65 3.07
C ALA A 79 8.70 5.74 1.91
N LEU A 80 7.42 5.34 1.87
CA LEU A 80 6.88 4.59 0.73
C LEU A 80 6.87 5.43 -0.55
N THR A 81 6.45 6.70 -0.46
CA THR A 81 6.41 7.63 -1.58
C THR A 81 7.81 7.79 -2.19
N GLU A 82 8.80 8.09 -1.34
CA GLU A 82 10.19 8.25 -1.75
C GLU A 82 10.76 6.97 -2.36
N ALA A 83 10.48 5.80 -1.78
CA ALA A 83 10.96 4.52 -2.29
C ALA A 83 10.41 4.23 -3.71
N LEU A 84 9.11 4.45 -3.93
CA LEU A 84 8.48 4.25 -5.24
C LEU A 84 9.05 5.23 -6.28
N VAL A 85 9.16 6.51 -5.93
CA VAL A 85 9.72 7.54 -6.82
C VAL A 85 11.18 7.23 -7.15
N ALA A 86 12.01 6.91 -6.15
CA ALA A 86 13.41 6.60 -6.34
C ALA A 86 13.60 5.38 -7.24
N GLN A 87 12.82 4.32 -7.04
CA GLN A 87 12.93 3.12 -7.87
C GLN A 87 12.49 3.36 -9.31
N ARG A 88 11.38 4.10 -9.49
CA ARG A 88 10.86 4.49 -10.81
C ARG A 88 11.85 5.37 -11.59
N ARG A 89 12.65 6.19 -10.90
CA ARG A 89 13.74 6.99 -11.49
C ARG A 89 14.95 6.13 -11.85
N ARG A 90 15.34 5.19 -10.98
CA ARG A 90 16.46 4.25 -11.23
C ARG A 90 16.20 3.31 -12.40
N HIS A 91 14.94 2.93 -12.60
CA HIS A 91 14.51 2.06 -13.68
C HIS A 91 13.42 2.76 -14.50
N PRO A 92 13.78 3.55 -15.54
CA PRO A 92 12.79 4.29 -16.32
C PRO A 92 11.72 3.44 -17.01
N GLU A 93 11.98 2.15 -17.23
CA GLU A 93 11.02 1.18 -17.78
C GLU A 93 10.16 0.47 -16.71
N LEU A 94 10.46 0.64 -15.42
CA LEU A 94 9.68 0.07 -14.33
C LEU A 94 8.27 0.65 -14.36
N ARG A 95 7.28 -0.24 -14.53
CA ARG A 95 5.87 0.10 -14.39
C ARG A 95 5.48 0.04 -12.93
N VAL A 96 4.83 1.09 -12.44
CA VAL A 96 4.37 1.18 -11.04
C VAL A 96 2.89 1.53 -11.04
N VAL A 97 2.09 0.67 -10.42
CA VAL A 97 0.66 0.90 -10.17
C VAL A 97 0.42 0.88 -8.67
N LEU A 98 -0.13 1.97 -8.13
CA LEU A 98 -0.62 2.05 -6.76
C LEU A 98 -2.15 1.99 -6.79
N ILE A 99 -2.71 0.93 -6.21
CA ILE A 99 -4.14 0.73 -6.01
C ILE A 99 -4.45 1.08 -4.55
N THR A 100 -5.40 1.98 -4.32
CA THR A 100 -5.71 2.41 -2.95
C THR A 100 -7.16 2.80 -2.75
N ASP A 101 -7.60 2.80 -1.49
CA ASP A 101 -8.97 3.05 -1.09
C ASP A 101 -9.30 4.57 -1.02
N PRO A 102 -10.57 4.99 -1.25
CA PRO A 102 -10.98 6.39 -1.21
C PRO A 102 -10.70 7.15 0.10
N ILE A 103 -10.51 6.41 1.20
CA ILE A 103 -10.13 6.98 2.50
C ILE A 103 -8.82 7.80 2.42
N ASN A 104 -7.94 7.48 1.46
CA ASN A 104 -6.63 8.13 1.29
C ASN A 104 -6.69 9.50 0.61
N THR A 105 -7.85 9.90 0.08
CA THR A 105 -8.08 11.24 -0.50
C THR A 105 -9.11 12.04 0.29
N ALA A 106 -9.30 11.75 1.58
CA ALA A 106 -10.41 12.29 2.38
C ALA A 106 -11.76 12.19 1.64
N TYR A 107 -12.02 11.04 1.01
CA TYR A 107 -13.21 10.78 0.18
C TYR A 107 -13.40 11.68 -1.04
N GLY A 108 -12.34 12.34 -1.52
CA GLY A 108 -12.31 13.07 -2.78
C GLY A 108 -12.26 14.59 -2.65
N ALA A 109 -12.04 15.12 -1.44
CA ALA A 109 -11.93 16.56 -1.20
C ALA A 109 -10.73 17.18 -1.92
N GLU A 110 -9.56 16.51 -1.86
CA GLU A 110 -8.36 16.98 -2.55
C GLU A 110 -7.39 15.83 -2.82
N TRP A 111 -6.58 15.96 -3.87
CA TRP A 111 -5.46 15.07 -4.14
C TRP A 111 -4.28 15.44 -3.23
N PRO A 112 -3.85 14.59 -2.30
CA PRO A 112 -2.77 14.93 -1.39
C PRO A 112 -1.42 15.00 -2.11
N ASP A 113 -0.49 15.78 -1.56
CA ASP A 113 0.81 16.07 -2.20
C ASP A 113 1.61 14.81 -2.53
N HIS A 114 1.59 13.79 -1.68
CA HIS A 114 2.29 12.54 -1.94
C HIS A 114 1.77 11.82 -3.19
N PHE A 115 0.46 11.90 -3.49
CA PHE A 115 -0.07 11.35 -4.73
C PHE A 115 0.30 12.21 -5.94
N ARG A 116 0.35 13.54 -5.82
CA ARG A 116 0.84 14.43 -6.89
C ARG A 116 2.30 14.11 -7.22
N GLN A 117 3.14 13.88 -6.21
CA GLN A 117 4.54 13.48 -6.38
C GLN A 117 4.68 12.15 -7.10
N LEU A 118 3.86 11.15 -6.76
CA LEU A 118 3.85 9.85 -7.44
C LEU A 118 3.46 9.97 -8.91
N GLN A 119 2.40 10.72 -9.22
CA GLN A 119 1.99 10.95 -10.61
C GLN A 119 3.07 11.68 -11.42
N ALA A 120 3.69 12.71 -10.84
CA ALA A 120 4.79 13.43 -11.47
C ALA A 120 6.00 12.52 -11.76
N ALA A 121 6.20 11.47 -10.97
CA ALA A 121 7.22 10.46 -11.21
C ALA A 121 6.82 9.37 -12.22
N GLY A 122 5.60 9.42 -12.76
CA GLY A 122 5.10 8.43 -13.71
C GLY A 122 4.56 7.15 -13.06
N VAL A 123 4.07 7.24 -11.82
CA VAL A 123 3.32 6.16 -11.15
C VAL A 123 1.85 6.27 -11.52
N THR A 124 1.25 5.16 -11.93
CA THR A 124 -0.19 5.07 -12.18
C THR A 124 -0.91 4.93 -10.84
N LEU A 125 -1.88 5.81 -10.59
CA LEU A 125 -2.73 5.76 -9.40
C LEU A 125 -4.11 5.24 -9.79
N ASP A 126 -4.52 4.15 -9.15
CA ASP A 126 -5.84 3.53 -9.30
C ASP A 126 -6.59 3.59 -7.96
N ARG A 127 -7.83 4.07 -8.00
CA ARG A 127 -8.67 4.22 -6.82
C ARG A 127 -9.74 3.14 -6.85
N LYS A 128 -9.82 2.37 -5.77
CA LYS A 128 -10.88 1.37 -5.63
C LYS A 128 -12.23 2.09 -5.59
N SER A 129 -13.12 1.72 -6.49
CA SER A 129 -14.49 2.22 -6.52
C SER A 129 -15.30 1.56 -5.40
N THR A 130 -15.95 2.36 -4.57
CA THR A 130 -17.06 1.87 -3.75
C THR A 130 -18.22 1.62 -4.71
N VAL A 131 -18.74 0.38 -4.78
CA VAL A 131 -19.99 0.15 -5.50
C VAL A 131 -21.07 0.99 -4.83
N SER A 132 -21.55 2.03 -5.52
CA SER A 132 -22.69 2.82 -5.09
C SER A 132 -23.90 1.88 -5.03
N HIS A 133 -24.35 1.51 -3.83
CA HIS A 133 -25.68 0.93 -3.67
C HIS A 133 -26.67 2.08 -3.79
N GLN A 134 -27.13 2.36 -5.01
CA GLN A 134 -28.29 3.22 -5.21
C GLN A 134 -29.52 2.42 -4.74
N PRO A 135 -30.25 2.84 -3.69
CA PRO A 135 -31.52 2.19 -3.36
C PRO A 135 -32.53 2.43 -4.50
N PRO A 136 -33.50 1.52 -4.68
CA PRO A 136 -34.46 1.55 -5.78
C PRO A 136 -35.34 2.80 -5.79
#